data_AF-T1G2S9-F1
#
_entry.id   AF-T1G2S9-F1
#
_cell.length_a   1.000
_cell.length_b   1.000
_cell.length_c   1.000
_cell.angle_alpha   90.00
_cell.angle_beta   90.00
_cell.angle_gamma   90.00
#
_symmetry.space_group_name_H-M   'P 1'
#
loop_
_entity.id
_entity.type
_entity.pdbx_description
1 polymer ?
#
loop_
_entity_poly.entity_id
_entity_poly.type
_entity_poly.pdbx_seq_one_letter_code
_entity_poly.pdbx_strand_id
1 'polypeptide(L)'
;MKKWSFFESLFFCGTVFTTIGYGNVTPVTKYGRIATMIYGCFGIPLCLIFLSKTGKNLTRIIKFFWSFIRRFYYTGSCKKIVLPYAVDDNFNLPPIVALAIAFVYIFFGAFIYTRWENWDYFESFYFTFISLSTIGFGDVIPDHPLFFLSSFVYVGIGLSLIAMVGRLVDWLIEWLVG
;
A
#
# COMPACT_ATOMS: atom_id res chain seq x y z
N MET A 1 -14.03 26.03 15.24
CA MET A 1 -12.74 25.40 14.91
C MET A 1 -12.78 23.98 15.46
N LYS A 2 -12.61 22.93 14.63
CA LYS A 2 -12.38 21.58 15.17
C LYS A 2 -11.15 21.64 16.08
N LYS A 3 -11.27 21.17 17.32
CA LYS A 3 -10.12 21.05 18.22
C LYS A 3 -9.31 19.85 17.74
N TRP A 4 -8.02 20.02 17.53
CA TRP A 4 -7.11 18.93 17.17
C TRP A 4 -7.02 17.95 18.33
N SER A 5 -7.51 16.73 18.14
CA SER A 5 -7.19 15.61 19.03
C SER A 5 -5.81 15.04 18.70
N PHE A 6 -5.24 14.26 19.63
CA PHE A 6 -3.98 13.55 19.40
C PHE A 6 -4.07 12.61 18.18
N PHE A 7 -5.18 11.87 18.05
CA PHE A 7 -5.40 10.93 16.94
C PHE A 7 -5.55 11.65 15.59
N GLU A 8 -6.28 12.76 15.52
CA GLU A 8 -6.36 13.58 14.30
C GLU A 8 -5.01 14.20 13.92
N SER A 9 -4.20 14.58 14.92
CA SER A 9 -2.84 15.09 14.69
C SER A 9 -1.95 13.98 14.10
N LEU A 10 -2.07 12.76 14.62
CA LEU A 10 -1.38 11.59 14.08
C LEU A 10 -1.85 11.27 12.65
N PHE A 11 -3.16 11.41 12.36
CA PHE A 11 -3.72 11.30 10.99
C PHE A 11 -3.05 12.24 10.03
N PHE A 12 -3.04 13.50 10.41
CA PHE A 12 -2.49 14.55 9.60
C PHE A 12 -1.01 14.29 9.32
N CYS A 13 -0.22 13.94 10.34
CA CYS A 13 1.18 13.57 10.15
C CYS A 13 1.34 12.38 9.19
N GLY A 14 0.59 11.29 9.38
CA GLY A 14 0.69 10.13 8.53
C GLY A 14 0.29 10.41 7.07
N THR A 15 -0.77 11.18 6.85
CA THR A 15 -1.26 11.54 5.50
C THR A 15 -0.32 12.48 4.76
N VAL A 16 0.38 13.37 5.47
CA VAL A 16 1.46 14.19 4.90
C VAL A 16 2.67 13.31 4.59
N PHE A 17 3.04 12.41 5.50
CA PHE A 17 4.18 11.51 5.31
C PHE A 17 3.98 10.57 4.11
N THR A 18 2.77 10.03 3.91
CA THR A 18 2.43 9.14 2.81
C THR A 18 1.96 9.85 1.54
N THR A 19 1.99 11.19 1.52
CA THR A 19 1.52 12.03 0.41
C THR A 19 0.07 11.81 -0.01
N ILE A 20 -0.78 11.22 0.83
CA ILE A 20 -2.21 11.05 0.55
C ILE A 20 -2.94 12.38 0.71
N GLY A 21 -2.68 13.10 1.80
CA GLY A 21 -3.15 14.47 1.99
C GLY A 21 -4.67 14.69 1.92
N TYR A 22 -5.48 13.92 2.68
CA TYR A 22 -6.95 14.00 2.68
C TYR A 22 -7.58 15.40 2.81
N GLY A 23 -6.87 16.36 3.41
CA GLY A 23 -7.35 17.75 3.48
C GLY A 23 -8.51 17.99 4.46
N ASN A 24 -9.05 16.94 5.09
CA ASN A 24 -10.09 17.01 6.12
C ASN A 24 -9.64 17.76 7.38
N VAL A 25 -8.35 17.69 7.71
CA VAL A 25 -7.73 18.50 8.77
C VAL A 25 -6.46 19.16 8.21
N THR A 26 -6.38 20.48 8.30
CA THR A 26 -5.26 21.26 7.71
C THR A 26 -4.80 22.39 8.64
N PRO A 27 -3.50 22.76 8.60
CA PRO A 27 -2.97 23.85 9.38
C PRO A 27 -3.47 25.20 8.83
N VAL A 28 -4.25 25.91 9.66
CA VAL A 28 -4.74 27.25 9.32
C VAL A 28 -3.77 28.37 9.73
N THR A 29 -2.86 28.11 10.68
CA THR A 29 -1.90 29.11 11.17
C THR A 29 -0.66 29.19 10.28
N LYS A 30 -0.05 30.38 10.20
CA LYS A 30 1.21 30.60 9.46
C LYS A 30 2.31 29.64 9.93
N TYR A 31 2.49 29.51 11.24
CA TYR A 31 3.50 28.63 11.83
C TYR A 31 3.20 27.15 11.59
N GLY A 32 1.93 26.73 11.66
CA GLY A 32 1.54 25.34 11.36
C GLY A 32 1.85 24.96 9.92
N ARG A 33 1.57 25.85 8.96
CA ARG A 33 1.90 25.63 7.54
C ARG A 33 3.41 25.50 7.31
N ILE A 34 4.21 26.37 7.91
CA ILE A 34 5.68 26.31 7.83
C ILE A 34 6.19 24.98 8.42
N ALA A 35 5.67 24.57 9.58
CA ALA A 35 6.03 23.28 10.18
C ALA A 35 5.69 22.09 9.27
N THR A 36 4.52 22.11 8.62
CA THR A 36 4.14 21.08 7.64
C THR A 36 5.05 21.07 6.42
N MET A 37 5.47 22.24 5.90
CA MET A 37 6.42 22.32 4.79
C MET A 37 7.76 21.66 5.15
N ILE A 38 8.30 21.96 6.33
CA ILE A 38 9.55 21.35 6.83
C ILE A 38 9.36 19.84 7.01
N TYR A 39 8.26 19.42 7.63
CA TYR A 39 7.95 18.00 7.83
C TYR A 39 7.83 17.24 6.51
N GLY A 40 7.14 17.78 5.52
CA GLY A 40 7.02 17.19 4.18
C GLY A 40 8.35 17.11 3.44
N CYS A 41 9.20 18.14 3.55
CA CYS A 41 10.51 18.19 2.88
C CYS A 41 11.40 16.98 3.23
N PHE A 42 11.43 16.58 4.51
CA PHE A 42 12.20 15.41 4.96
C PHE A 42 11.38 14.12 4.95
N GLY A 43 10.09 14.22 5.26
CA GLY A 43 9.18 13.08 5.39
C GLY A 43 8.93 12.37 4.06
N ILE A 44 8.68 13.12 2.98
CA ILE A 44 8.34 12.54 1.67
C ILE A 44 9.50 11.71 1.11
N PRO A 45 10.75 12.22 1.03
CA PRO A 45 11.89 11.40 0.60
C PRO A 45 12.08 10.15 1.46
N LEU A 46 11.95 10.28 2.79
CA LEU A 46 12.06 9.15 3.71
C LEU A 46 10.95 8.11 3.45
N CYS A 47 9.73 8.56 3.20
CA CYS A 47 8.61 7.68 2.87
C CYS A 47 8.84 6.94 1.55
N LEU A 48 9.32 7.60 0.50
CA LEU A 48 9.63 6.95 -0.78
C LEU A 48 10.73 5.88 -0.64
N ILE A 49 11.78 6.15 0.15
CA ILE A 49 12.83 5.17 0.44
C ILE A 49 12.26 4.00 1.24
N PHE A 50 11.43 4.28 2.25
CA PHE A 50 10.76 3.27 3.05
C PHE A 50 9.86 2.37 2.19
N LEU A 51 8.96 2.94 1.38
CA LEU A 51 8.07 2.22 0.47
C LEU A 51 8.87 1.38 -0.54
N SER A 52 9.96 1.94 -1.08
CA SER A 52 10.85 1.20 -1.98
C SER A 52 11.49 0.00 -1.29
N LYS A 53 12.01 0.16 -0.06
CA LYS A 53 12.64 -0.95 0.66
C LYS A 53 11.63 -2.01 1.07
N THR A 54 10.48 -1.60 1.61
CA THR A 54 9.39 -2.49 2.01
C THR A 54 8.81 -3.23 0.81
N GLY A 55 8.61 -2.57 -0.33
CA GLY A 55 8.17 -3.21 -1.57
C GLY A 55 9.12 -4.33 -2.03
N LYS A 56 10.46 -4.18 -1.86
CA LYS A 56 11.42 -5.25 -2.21
C LYS A 56 11.27 -6.45 -1.28
N ASN A 57 11.05 -6.18 0.01
CA ASN A 57 10.78 -7.23 0.99
C ASN A 57 9.48 -7.97 0.67
N LEU A 58 8.43 -7.25 0.25
CA LEU A 58 7.16 -7.87 -0.19
C LEU A 58 7.37 -8.80 -1.39
N THR A 59 8.15 -8.40 -2.39
CA THR A 59 8.49 -9.30 -3.51
C THR A 59 9.17 -10.58 -3.02
N ARG A 60 10.11 -10.46 -2.08
CA ARG A 60 10.80 -11.63 -1.49
C ARG A 60 9.83 -12.54 -0.73
N ILE A 61 8.91 -11.97 0.04
CA ILE A 61 7.87 -12.69 0.76
C ILE A 61 6.94 -13.42 -0.23
N ILE A 62 6.49 -12.76 -1.29
CA ILE A 62 5.65 -13.38 -2.34
C ILE A 62 6.40 -14.53 -3.02
N LYS A 63 7.69 -14.34 -3.39
CA LYS A 63 8.53 -15.40 -3.95
C LYS A 63 8.68 -16.59 -2.99
N PHE A 64 8.85 -16.32 -1.70
CA PHE A 64 8.92 -17.35 -0.67
C PHE A 64 7.61 -18.15 -0.58
N PHE A 65 6.46 -17.49 -0.50
CA PHE A 65 5.16 -18.15 -0.49
C PHE A 65 4.88 -18.92 -1.79
N TRP A 66 5.25 -18.37 -2.95
CA TRP A 66 5.12 -19.05 -4.23
C TRP A 66 5.98 -20.32 -4.30
N SER A 67 7.19 -20.29 -3.74
CA SER A 67 8.04 -21.49 -3.58
C SER A 67 7.42 -22.51 -2.63
N PHE A 68 6.89 -22.03 -1.50
CA PHE A 68 6.22 -22.86 -0.51
C PHE A 68 4.98 -23.57 -1.08
N ILE A 69 4.09 -22.85 -1.76
CA ILE A 69 2.88 -23.41 -2.40
C ILE A 69 3.26 -24.44 -3.46
N ARG A 70 4.25 -24.12 -4.33
CA ARG A 70 4.74 -25.08 -5.33
C ARG A 70 5.22 -26.37 -4.67
N ARG A 71 5.96 -26.28 -3.56
CA ARG A 71 6.45 -27.46 -2.84
C ARG A 71 5.32 -28.41 -2.43
N PHE A 72 4.19 -27.88 -1.96
CA PHE A 72 3.00 -28.69 -1.64
C PHE A 72 2.32 -29.29 -2.87
N TYR A 73 2.25 -28.54 -3.97
CA TYR A 73 1.65 -29.00 -5.23
C TYR A 73 2.46 -30.15 -5.86
N TYR A 74 3.79 -30.08 -5.81
CA TYR A 74 4.68 -31.12 -6.33
C TYR A 74 4.68 -32.42 -5.50
N THR A 75 4.45 -32.34 -4.19
CA THR A 75 4.33 -33.54 -3.34
C THR A 75 3.13 -34.43 -3.68
N GLY A 76 2.14 -33.92 -4.44
CA GLY A 76 0.95 -34.66 -4.85
C GLY A 76 1.00 -35.27 -6.26
N SER A 77 2.05 -35.07 -7.06
CA SER A 77 2.13 -35.58 -8.44
C SER A 77 3.48 -36.22 -8.77
N CYS A 78 3.48 -37.53 -8.98
CA CYS A 78 4.56 -38.28 -9.62
C CYS A 78 4.67 -37.91 -11.11
N LYS A 79 5.10 -36.69 -11.43
CA LYS A 79 5.55 -36.31 -12.77
C LYS A 79 6.71 -35.35 -12.64
N LYS A 80 7.91 -35.82 -12.96
CA LYS A 80 9.06 -34.96 -13.32
C LYS A 80 8.73 -34.27 -14.64
N ILE A 81 7.90 -33.24 -14.59
CA ILE A 81 7.93 -32.20 -15.61
C ILE A 81 9.20 -31.42 -15.30
N VAL A 82 10.21 -31.54 -16.15
CA VAL A 82 11.32 -30.58 -16.18
C VAL A 82 10.69 -29.26 -16.62
N LEU A 83 10.09 -28.54 -15.67
CA LEU A 83 9.64 -27.18 -15.90
C LEU A 83 10.92 -26.35 -16.04
N PRO A 84 11.16 -25.68 -17.17
CA PRO A 84 12.29 -24.78 -17.38
C PRO A 84 12.03 -23.44 -16.65
N TYR A 85 11.54 -23.56 -15.42
CA TYR A 85 11.24 -22.47 -14.50
C TYR A 85 12.02 -22.75 -13.22
N ALA A 86 13.33 -22.95 -13.39
CA ALA A 86 14.26 -22.66 -12.33
C ALA A 86 13.89 -21.26 -11.82
N VAL A 87 13.79 -21.12 -10.50
CA VAL A 87 13.73 -19.80 -9.87
C VAL A 87 15.06 -19.15 -10.18
N ASP A 88 15.13 -18.49 -11.33
CA ASP A 88 16.15 -17.49 -11.60
C ASP A 88 15.94 -16.41 -10.54
N ASP A 89 16.99 -16.03 -9.83
CA ASP A 89 16.92 -14.90 -8.90
C ASP A 89 16.47 -13.61 -9.62
N ASN A 90 16.59 -13.58 -10.96
CA ASN A 90 16.10 -12.55 -11.88
C ASN A 90 14.65 -12.73 -12.36
N PHE A 91 13.91 -13.75 -11.91
CA PHE A 91 12.50 -13.87 -12.28
C PHE A 91 11.69 -12.76 -11.59
N ASN A 92 11.43 -11.69 -12.33
CA ASN A 92 10.53 -10.64 -11.92
C ASN A 92 9.11 -11.21 -11.93
N LEU A 93 8.39 -11.06 -10.82
CA LEU A 93 6.99 -11.43 -10.74
C LEU A 93 6.26 -10.73 -11.90
N PRO A 94 5.50 -11.43 -12.76
CA PRO A 94 4.84 -10.81 -13.89
C PRO A 94 4.01 -9.62 -13.38
N PRO A 95 4.09 -8.43 -13.99
CA PRO A 95 3.38 -7.26 -13.50
C PRO A 95 1.88 -7.51 -13.32
N ILE A 96 1.29 -8.35 -14.18
CA ILE A 96 -0.11 -8.78 -14.08
C ILE A 96 -0.44 -9.52 -12.78
N VAL A 97 0.47 -10.35 -12.26
CA VAL A 97 0.27 -11.06 -10.98
C VAL A 97 0.37 -10.08 -9.82
N ALA A 98 1.31 -9.14 -9.88
CA ALA A 98 1.44 -8.09 -8.87
C ALA A 98 0.20 -7.17 -8.84
N LEU A 99 -0.33 -6.79 -10.01
CA LEU A 99 -1.57 -6.04 -10.15
C LEU A 99 -2.77 -6.80 -9.59
N ALA A 100 -2.88 -8.10 -9.87
CA ALA A 100 -3.95 -8.94 -9.31
C ALA A 100 -3.88 -9.00 -7.77
N ILE A 101 -2.68 -9.13 -7.19
CA ILE A 101 -2.48 -9.10 -5.74
C ILE A 101 -2.90 -7.74 -5.16
N ALA A 102 -2.50 -6.63 -5.79
CA ALA A 102 -2.91 -5.29 -5.35
C ALA A 102 -4.44 -5.11 -5.42
N PHE A 103 -5.08 -5.62 -6.47
CA PHE A 103 -6.53 -5.59 -6.61
C PHE A 103 -7.20 -6.39 -5.50
N VAL A 104 -6.79 -7.64 -5.25
CA VAL A 104 -7.30 -8.45 -4.14
C VAL A 104 -7.09 -7.76 -2.78
N TYR A 105 -5.96 -7.07 -2.59
CA TYR A 105 -5.67 -6.32 -1.38
C TYR A 105 -6.66 -5.17 -1.13
N ILE A 106 -7.09 -4.47 -2.19
CA ILE A 106 -8.12 -3.43 -2.10
C ILE A 106 -9.47 -4.04 -1.67
N PHE A 107 -9.91 -5.13 -2.31
CA PHE A 107 -11.17 -5.80 -1.95
C PHE A 107 -11.16 -6.37 -0.53
N PHE A 108 -10.00 -6.89 -0.10
CA PHE A 108 -9.81 -7.37 1.26
C PHE A 108 -9.89 -6.23 2.28
N GLY A 109 -9.28 -5.09 1.98
CA GLY A 109 -9.42 -3.88 2.79
C GLY A 109 -10.88 -3.42 2.87
N ALA A 110 -11.58 -3.37 1.74
CA ALA A 110 -13.00 -3.00 1.71
C ALA A 110 -13.81 -3.88 2.66
N PHE A 111 -13.60 -5.20 2.62
CA PHE A 111 -14.25 -6.13 3.55
C PHE A 111 -13.93 -5.84 5.01
N ILE A 112 -12.68 -5.51 5.35
CA ILE A 112 -12.29 -5.14 6.71
C ILE A 112 -13.00 -3.85 7.14
N TYR A 113 -12.94 -2.79 6.32
CA TYR A 113 -13.52 -1.49 6.68
C TYR A 113 -15.04 -1.54 6.79
N THR A 114 -15.75 -2.36 6.00
CA THR A 114 -17.21 -2.58 6.19
C THR A 114 -17.54 -3.22 7.56
N ARG A 115 -16.58 -3.90 8.20
CA ARG A 115 -16.77 -4.50 9.52
C ARG A 115 -16.29 -3.62 10.66
N TRP A 116 -15.25 -2.82 10.41
CA TRP A 116 -14.65 -1.93 11.41
C TRP A 116 -15.36 -0.59 11.49
N GLU A 117 -15.77 -0.08 10.34
CA GLU A 117 -16.53 1.15 10.18
C GLU A 117 -17.96 0.78 9.78
N ASN A 118 -18.93 1.62 10.18
CA ASN A 118 -20.33 1.45 9.78
C ASN A 118 -20.58 1.98 8.35
N TRP A 119 -19.69 1.62 7.42
CA TRP A 119 -19.76 1.99 6.01
C TRP A 119 -20.33 0.84 5.19
N ASP A 120 -20.95 1.17 4.05
CA ASP A 120 -21.26 0.13 3.08
C ASP A 120 -19.98 -0.41 2.40
N TYR A 121 -20.12 -1.50 1.63
CA TYR A 121 -18.98 -2.11 0.96
C TYR A 121 -18.37 -1.19 -0.12
N PHE A 122 -19.21 -0.38 -0.77
CA PHE A 122 -18.77 0.51 -1.83
C PHE A 122 -17.98 1.69 -1.28
N GLU A 123 -18.43 2.33 -0.20
CA GLU A 123 -17.73 3.35 0.56
C GLU A 123 -16.39 2.81 1.08
N SER A 124 -16.38 1.58 1.59
CA SER A 124 -15.16 0.92 2.06
C SER A 124 -14.16 0.66 0.91
N PHE A 125 -14.66 0.21 -0.24
CA PHE A 125 -13.87 0.02 -1.46
C PHE A 125 -13.35 1.35 -2.00
N TYR A 126 -14.20 2.37 -2.04
CA TYR A 126 -13.87 3.72 -2.46
C TYR A 126 -12.77 4.30 -1.57
N PHE A 127 -12.93 4.23 -0.25
CA PHE A 127 -11.92 4.67 0.72
C PHE A 127 -10.57 3.98 0.47
N THR A 128 -10.56 2.65 0.41
CA THR A 128 -9.30 1.90 0.19
C THR A 128 -8.65 2.24 -1.15
N PHE A 129 -9.44 2.39 -2.22
CA PHE A 129 -8.94 2.79 -3.53
C PHE A 129 -8.32 4.20 -3.52
N ILE A 130 -9.03 5.22 -3.03
CA ILE A 130 -8.52 6.60 -3.00
C ILE A 130 -7.32 6.75 -2.05
N SER A 131 -7.25 5.93 -1.00
CA SER A 131 -6.12 5.87 -0.06
C SER A 131 -4.86 5.34 -0.74
N LEU A 132 -4.97 4.16 -1.37
CA LEU A 132 -3.81 3.44 -1.92
C LEU A 132 -3.34 4.00 -3.26
N SER A 133 -4.24 4.63 -4.01
CA SER A 133 -3.88 5.43 -5.19
C SER A 133 -3.32 6.81 -4.84
N THR A 134 -3.28 7.18 -3.55
CA THR A 134 -2.85 8.49 -3.05
C THR A 134 -3.66 9.68 -3.59
N ILE A 135 -4.88 9.44 -4.08
CA ILE A 135 -5.80 10.51 -4.52
C ILE A 135 -6.28 11.32 -3.31
N GLY A 136 -6.68 10.63 -2.25
CA GLY A 136 -6.95 11.24 -0.95
C GLY A 136 -7.98 12.36 -0.94
N PHE A 137 -9.23 12.13 -1.37
CA PHE A 137 -10.26 13.18 -1.32
C PHE A 137 -10.68 13.58 0.11
N GLY A 138 -10.62 12.66 1.07
CA GLY A 138 -10.86 12.94 2.49
C GLY A 138 -12.32 13.15 2.87
N ASP A 139 -13.23 12.84 1.94
CA ASP A 139 -14.67 12.77 2.10
C ASP A 139 -15.11 11.56 2.94
N VAL A 140 -14.38 10.44 2.84
CA VAL A 140 -14.56 9.25 3.67
C VAL A 140 -13.26 8.96 4.42
N ILE A 141 -13.30 8.92 5.76
CA ILE A 141 -12.13 8.67 6.62
C ILE A 141 -12.51 7.93 7.91
N PRO A 142 -11.69 6.99 8.41
CA PRO A 142 -12.02 6.21 9.60
C PRO A 142 -12.16 7.11 10.83
N ASP A 143 -13.27 6.97 11.56
CA ASP A 143 -13.54 7.76 12.77
C ASP A 143 -13.19 7.00 14.06
N HIS A 144 -13.16 5.66 14.03
CA HIS A 144 -12.93 4.87 15.23
C HIS A 144 -11.44 4.86 15.66
N PRO A 145 -11.09 5.33 16.88
CA PRO A 145 -9.71 5.58 17.29
C PRO A 145 -8.81 4.33 17.38
N LEU A 146 -9.37 3.13 17.60
CA LEU A 146 -8.60 1.87 17.61
C LEU A 146 -8.28 1.39 16.19
N PHE A 147 -9.27 1.37 15.32
CA PHE A 147 -9.11 0.93 13.92
C PHE A 147 -8.29 1.93 13.11
N PHE A 148 -8.35 3.19 13.50
CA PHE A 148 -7.55 4.27 12.98
C PHE A 148 -6.03 4.00 12.97
N LEU A 149 -5.46 3.43 14.04
CA LEU A 149 -4.03 3.08 14.05
C LEU A 149 -3.73 1.91 13.10
N SER A 150 -4.62 0.92 13.07
CA SER A 150 -4.53 -0.21 12.14
C SER A 150 -4.60 0.24 10.68
N SER A 151 -5.34 1.31 10.39
CA SER A 151 -5.43 1.91 9.04
C SER A 151 -4.07 2.38 8.52
N PHE A 152 -3.18 2.92 9.35
CA PHE A 152 -1.82 3.28 8.90
C PHE A 152 -1.00 2.07 8.50
N VAL A 153 -1.12 0.97 9.24
CA VAL A 153 -0.41 -0.27 8.93
C VAL A 153 -0.94 -0.84 7.61
N TYR A 154 -2.26 -0.89 7.45
CA TYR A 154 -2.90 -1.31 6.19
C TYR A 154 -2.44 -0.43 5.03
N VAL A 155 -2.59 0.89 5.13
CA VAL A 155 -2.20 1.83 4.07
C VAL A 155 -0.70 1.74 3.78
N GLY A 156 0.16 1.63 4.80
CA GLY A 156 1.60 1.49 4.61
C GLY A 156 2.01 0.23 3.85
N ILE A 157 1.38 -0.91 4.15
CA ILE A 157 1.58 -2.17 3.39
C ILE A 157 1.04 -2.02 1.96
N GLY A 158 -0.17 -1.46 1.80
CA GLY A 158 -0.78 -1.25 0.49
C GLY A 158 0.05 -0.33 -0.41
N LEU A 159 0.54 0.80 0.10
CA LEU A 159 1.44 1.70 -0.64
C LEU A 159 2.75 1.01 -1.00
N SER A 160 3.26 0.12 -0.15
CA SER A 160 4.44 -0.68 -0.45
C SER A 160 4.17 -1.72 -1.56
N LEU A 161 2.95 -2.25 -1.65
CA LEU A 161 2.50 -3.10 -2.77
C LEU A 161 2.40 -2.30 -4.07
N ILE A 162 1.82 -1.09 -4.04
CA ILE A 162 1.73 -0.21 -5.21
C ILE A 162 3.13 0.19 -5.69
N ALA A 163 4.05 0.54 -4.79
CA ALA A 163 5.44 0.81 -5.12
C ALA A 163 6.17 -0.41 -5.73
N MET A 164 5.83 -1.62 -5.28
CA MET A 164 6.33 -2.85 -5.91
C MET A 164 5.82 -3.01 -7.34
N VAL A 165 4.52 -2.80 -7.57
CA VAL A 165 3.91 -2.87 -8.91
C VAL A 165 4.56 -1.87 -9.85
N GLY A 166 4.72 -0.60 -9.44
CA GLY A 166 5.34 0.44 -10.26
C GLY A 166 6.70 0.01 -10.81
N ARG A 167 7.57 -0.51 -9.95
CA ARG A 167 8.90 -0.99 -10.38
C ARG A 167 8.87 -2.18 -11.32
N LEU A 168 7.89 -3.07 -11.18
CA LEU A 168 7.75 -4.21 -12.09
C LEU A 168 7.27 -3.73 -13.47
N VAL A 169 6.41 -2.71 -13.50
CA VAL A 169 5.98 -2.05 -14.74
C VAL A 169 7.15 -1.32 -15.39
N ASP A 170 7.94 -0.55 -14.63
CA ASP A 170 9.13 0.14 -15.14
C ASP A 170 10.10 -0.85 -15.80
N TRP A 171 10.39 -1.96 -15.12
CA TRP A 171 11.23 -3.03 -15.67
C TRP A 171 10.66 -3.64 -16.96
N LEU A 172 9.34 -3.84 -17.03
CA LEU A 172 8.69 -4.37 -18.24
C LEU A 172 8.81 -3.39 -19.41
N ILE A 173 8.66 -2.10 -19.15
CA ILE A 173 8.78 -1.05 -20.17
C ILE A 173 10.22 -1.02 -20.72
N GLU A 174 11.22 -1.05 -19.85
CA GLU A 174 12.63 -1.11 -20.26
C GLU A 174 12.92 -2.32 -21.15
N TRP A 175 12.35 -3.48 -20.81
CA TRP A 175 12.50 -4.69 -21.62
C TRP A 175 11.80 -4.63 -22.98
N LEU A 176 10.68 -3.90 -23.09
CA LEU A 176 9.94 -3.77 -24.35
C LEU A 176 10.57 -2.76 -25.32
N VAL A 177 11.30 -1.77 -24.80
CA VAL A 177 11.84 -0.63 -25.57
C VAL A 177 13.36 -0.77 -25.82
N GLY A 178 14.08 -1.53 -24.99
CA GLY A 178 15.51 -1.81 -25.15
C GLY A 178 15.81 -3.02 -26.02
#